data_AF-A0A6P6DHE0-F1
#
_entry.id   AF-A0A6P6DHE0-F1
#
_cell.length_a   1.000
_cell.length_b   1.000
_cell.length_c   1.000
_cell.angle_alpha   90.00
_cell.angle_beta   90.00
_cell.angle_gamma   90.00
#
_symmetry.space_group_name_H-M   'P 1'
#
loop_
_entity.id
_entity.type
_entity.pdbx_description
1 polymer ?
#
loop_
_entity_poly.entity_id
_entity_poly.type
_entity_poly.pdbx_seq_one_letter_code
_entity_poly.pdbx_strand_id
1 'polypeptide(L)'
;MSKGCLTVAKDVSEHPLIGNIMSDDESLARQLVELGYRGTGEILKREDFEARKAAIEIARLAERTQKKTLTSAGKDLQDNFLKALAVREEDNRNGKVSTVIFIRDKNAYGQEVSGYIDYADRLKTEDFEVYFSGKKRLLPRPSDLSFYNWDSQIAICNSSPNYQVIDDNPDGLLFKYKKDRKILSVDPKGHPGDNSTRTSVQTDLYIQAVIFDHISRRKT
;
A
#
# COMPACT_ATOMS: atom_id res chain seq x y z
N MET A 1 50.66 34.18 -44.23
CA MET A 1 51.37 34.18 -42.93
C MET A 1 50.41 33.56 -41.91
N SER A 2 50.46 32.25 -41.64
CA SER A 2 51.34 31.54 -40.69
C SER A 2 50.55 31.07 -39.46
N LYS A 3 50.34 29.73 -39.39
CA LYS A 3 50.19 28.84 -38.21
C LYS A 3 48.91 29.01 -37.36
N GLY A 4 48.13 27.98 -36.99
CA GLY A 4 48.33 26.52 -36.95
C GLY A 4 48.38 26.01 -35.50
N CYS A 5 47.31 25.37 -35.00
CA CYS A 5 47.21 24.43 -33.85
C CYS A 5 45.72 24.27 -33.49
N LEU A 6 45.11 23.15 -33.08
CA LEU A 6 45.41 21.71 -33.10
C LEU A 6 44.04 21.00 -32.89
N THR A 7 43.98 19.78 -33.38
CA THR A 7 42.86 18.89 -33.72
C THR A 7 42.16 18.16 -32.54
N VAL A 8 40.95 17.61 -32.84
CA VAL A 8 40.20 16.43 -32.30
C VAL A 8 39.75 16.45 -30.81
N ALA A 9 38.58 15.95 -30.37
CA ALA A 9 37.68 14.93 -30.93
C ALA A 9 36.28 14.90 -30.24
N LYS A 10 35.28 14.51 -31.04
CA LYS A 10 34.16 13.55 -30.77
C LYS A 10 32.93 13.98 -29.95
N ASP A 11 31.85 14.22 -30.72
CA ASP A 11 30.51 13.65 -30.50
C ASP A 11 30.55 12.25 -29.87
N VAL A 12 29.70 11.98 -28.86
CA VAL A 12 28.66 10.91 -28.87
C VAL A 12 27.61 11.16 -27.76
N SER A 13 26.33 11.21 -28.17
CA SER A 13 25.11 10.72 -27.49
C SER A 13 24.74 11.19 -26.06
N GLU A 14 23.69 12.01 -25.99
CA GLU A 14 22.78 12.07 -24.84
C GLU A 14 21.72 10.95 -24.94
N HIS A 15 21.69 10.05 -23.95
CA HIS A 15 20.67 9.01 -23.77
C HIS A 15 19.99 9.18 -22.41
N PRO A 16 18.64 9.24 -22.32
CA PRO A 16 17.95 9.47 -21.06
C PRO A 16 17.65 8.13 -20.36
N LEU A 17 18.64 7.52 -19.72
CA LEU A 17 18.42 6.30 -18.91
C LEU A 17 19.15 6.27 -17.56
N ILE A 18 19.69 7.40 -17.08
CA ILE A 18 20.46 7.45 -15.82
C ILE A 18 19.64 8.07 -14.68
N GLY A 19 18.36 7.69 -14.57
CA GLY A 19 17.45 8.23 -13.54
C GLY A 19 17.04 7.24 -12.45
N ASN A 20 17.10 5.93 -12.70
CA ASN A 20 16.40 4.93 -11.87
C ASN A 20 17.28 3.83 -11.27
N ILE A 21 18.62 3.95 -11.26
CA ILE A 21 19.49 2.92 -10.69
C ILE A 21 19.96 3.26 -9.27
N MET A 22 19.90 4.53 -8.84
CA MET A 22 20.47 4.95 -7.55
C MET A 22 19.55 4.79 -6.33
N SER A 23 18.23 4.61 -6.48
CA SER A 23 17.32 4.54 -5.32
C SER A 23 17.26 3.16 -4.66
N ASP A 24 17.55 2.10 -5.42
CA ASP A 24 17.50 0.73 -4.90
C ASP A 24 18.71 0.43 -4.00
N ASP A 25 19.88 1.00 -4.33
CA ASP A 25 21.11 0.85 -3.55
C ASP A 25 21.04 1.51 -2.16
N GLU A 26 20.27 2.59 -1.98
CA GLU A 26 20.14 3.26 -0.68
C GLU A 26 19.33 2.43 0.31
N SER A 27 18.26 1.77 -0.17
CA SER A 27 17.44 0.87 0.67
C SER A 27 18.23 -0.38 1.07
N LEU A 28 18.99 -0.94 0.13
CA LEU A 28 19.85 -2.09 0.33
C LEU A 28 20.98 -1.75 1.33
N ALA A 29 21.58 -0.57 1.17
CA ALA A 29 22.61 -0.06 2.07
C ALA A 29 22.08 0.17 3.49
N ARG A 30 20.85 0.70 3.64
CA ARG A 30 20.21 0.86 4.96
C ARG A 30 19.95 -0.49 5.65
N GLN A 31 19.49 -1.48 4.90
CA GLN A 31 19.26 -2.84 5.41
C GLN A 31 20.56 -3.52 5.87
N LEU A 32 21.67 -3.26 5.16
CA LEU A 32 23.01 -3.72 5.54
C LEU A 32 23.54 -3.02 6.80
N VAL A 33 23.25 -1.75 7.00
CA VAL A 33 23.67 -1.01 8.21
C VAL A 33 22.86 -1.44 9.45
N GLU A 34 21.56 -1.66 9.29
CA GLU A 34 20.62 -2.01 10.37
C GLU A 34 20.88 -3.41 10.95
N LEU A 35 21.52 -4.30 10.19
CA LEU A 35 21.96 -5.63 10.63
C LEU A 35 23.30 -5.64 11.39
N GLY A 36 23.83 -4.48 11.80
CA GLY A 36 24.95 -4.38 12.74
C GLY A 36 26.36 -4.27 12.12
N TYR A 37 26.47 -3.93 10.83
CA TYR A 37 27.75 -3.87 10.10
C TYR A 37 28.54 -2.56 10.31
N ARG A 38 28.68 -2.11 11.56
CA ARG A 38 29.75 -1.22 12.00
C ARG A 38 30.46 -1.86 13.20
N GLY A 39 31.25 -2.91 13.01
CA GLY A 39 32.01 -3.37 14.18
C GLY A 39 32.79 -4.67 14.17
N THR A 40 33.01 -5.37 13.06
CA THR A 40 33.97 -6.49 13.05
C THR A 40 34.65 -6.53 11.69
N GLY A 41 35.97 -6.36 11.67
CA GLY A 41 36.82 -6.17 10.48
C GLY A 41 36.94 -7.36 9.53
N GLU A 42 35.86 -8.10 9.28
CA GLU A 42 35.79 -9.02 8.15
C GLU A 42 35.29 -8.27 6.92
N ILE A 43 36.23 -8.00 6.01
CA ILE A 43 35.95 -7.48 4.67
C ILE A 43 35.17 -8.57 3.94
N LEU A 44 33.85 -8.39 3.79
CA LEU A 44 33.03 -9.28 2.98
C LEU A 44 33.66 -9.38 1.59
N LYS A 45 33.99 -10.59 1.15
CA LYS A 45 34.52 -10.80 -0.20
C LYS A 45 33.45 -10.38 -1.20
N ARG A 46 33.86 -9.76 -2.31
CA ARG A 46 32.96 -9.32 -3.39
C ARG A 46 32.04 -10.46 -3.85
N GLU A 47 32.53 -11.70 -3.82
CA GLU A 47 31.75 -12.90 -4.14
C GLU A 47 30.56 -13.12 -3.19
N ASP A 48 30.74 -12.93 -1.87
CA ASP A 48 29.66 -13.13 -0.88
C ASP A 48 28.57 -12.06 -1.00
N PHE A 49 28.95 -10.83 -1.37
CA PHE A 49 28.02 -9.74 -1.63
C PHE A 49 27.17 -10.01 -2.88
N GLU A 50 27.82 -10.38 -3.99
CA GLU A 50 27.12 -10.70 -5.24
C GLU A 50 26.24 -11.95 -5.10
N ALA A 51 26.70 -12.98 -4.38
CA ALA A 51 25.91 -14.18 -4.11
C ALA A 51 24.64 -13.86 -3.31
N ARG A 52 24.74 -12.99 -2.30
CA ARG A 52 23.57 -12.57 -1.49
C ARG A 52 22.64 -11.64 -2.25
N LYS A 53 23.17 -10.73 -3.08
CA LYS A 53 22.38 -9.89 -3.99
C LYS A 53 21.60 -10.76 -4.99
N ALA A 54 22.26 -11.74 -5.58
CA ALA A 54 21.64 -12.70 -6.48
C ALA A 54 20.57 -13.55 -5.77
N ALA A 55 20.82 -13.99 -4.54
CA ALA A 55 19.83 -14.74 -3.76
C ALA A 55 18.57 -13.93 -3.46
N ILE A 56 18.71 -12.64 -3.10
CA ILE A 56 17.58 -11.72 -2.90
C ILE A 56 16.80 -11.54 -4.19
N GLU A 57 17.48 -11.33 -5.32
CA GLU A 57 16.81 -11.15 -6.61
C GLU A 57 16.11 -12.42 -7.08
N ILE A 58 16.71 -13.60 -6.87
CA ILE A 58 16.08 -14.91 -7.11
C ILE A 58 14.86 -15.10 -6.23
N ALA A 59 14.93 -14.77 -4.93
CA ALA A 59 13.79 -14.84 -4.03
C ALA A 59 12.67 -13.88 -4.48
N ARG A 60 13.02 -12.67 -4.88
CA ARG A 60 12.08 -11.66 -5.40
C ARG A 60 11.44 -12.10 -6.72
N LEU A 61 12.18 -12.75 -7.61
CA LEU A 61 11.68 -13.37 -8.84
C LEU A 61 10.79 -14.58 -8.54
N ALA A 62 11.16 -15.42 -7.57
CA ALA A 62 10.36 -16.56 -7.15
C ALA A 62 9.02 -16.12 -6.53
N GLU A 63 9.02 -15.08 -5.68
CA GLU A 63 7.81 -14.46 -5.14
C GLU A 63 6.94 -13.83 -6.24
N ARG A 64 7.54 -13.20 -7.26
CA ARG A 64 6.82 -12.67 -8.43
C ARG A 64 6.23 -13.77 -9.31
N THR A 65 6.86 -14.94 -9.37
CA THR A 65 6.46 -16.05 -10.24
C THR A 65 5.42 -16.96 -9.57
N GLN A 66 5.41 -17.03 -8.23
CA GLN A 66 4.32 -17.66 -7.49
C GLN A 66 3.04 -16.83 -7.64
N LYS A 67 2.18 -17.19 -8.59
CA LYS A 67 0.77 -16.78 -8.59
C LYS A 67 0.12 -17.36 -7.33
N LYS A 68 0.16 -16.60 -6.23
CA LYS A 68 -0.64 -16.90 -5.03
C LYS A 68 -2.10 -16.88 -5.46
N THR A 69 -2.76 -18.04 -5.37
CA THR A 69 -4.20 -18.14 -5.52
C THR A 69 -4.85 -17.10 -4.62
N LEU A 70 -5.76 -16.29 -5.16
CA LEU A 70 -6.48 -15.27 -4.38
C LEU A 70 -7.19 -15.96 -3.22
N THR A 71 -7.18 -15.33 -2.05
CA THR A 71 -7.82 -15.90 -0.86
C THR A 71 -9.33 -15.99 -1.06
N SER A 72 -9.94 -15.09 -1.84
CA SER A 72 -11.35 -15.18 -2.22
C SER A 72 -11.68 -16.26 -3.27
N ALA A 73 -10.69 -16.83 -3.97
CA ALA A 73 -10.94 -17.74 -5.08
C ALA A 73 -11.63 -19.02 -4.63
N GLY A 74 -12.73 -19.39 -5.32
CA GLY A 74 -13.48 -20.62 -5.04
C GLY A 74 -14.32 -20.59 -3.77
N LYS A 75 -14.38 -19.45 -3.06
CA LYS A 75 -15.25 -19.29 -1.90
C LYS A 75 -16.66 -18.90 -2.30
N ASP A 76 -17.63 -19.48 -1.62
CA ASP A 76 -19.02 -19.08 -1.75
C ASP A 76 -19.31 -17.86 -0.86
N LEU A 77 -19.13 -16.68 -1.43
CA LEU A 77 -19.36 -15.41 -0.73
C LEU A 77 -20.83 -15.03 -0.85
N GLN A 78 -21.56 -15.09 0.25
CA GLN A 78 -23.00 -14.78 0.25
C GLN A 78 -23.25 -13.26 0.31
N ASP A 79 -22.57 -12.56 1.22
CA ASP A 79 -22.78 -11.14 1.48
C ASP A 79 -22.11 -10.22 0.43
N ASN A 80 -22.78 -9.11 0.10
CA ASN A 80 -22.34 -8.15 -0.90
C ASN A 80 -21.03 -7.44 -0.53
N PHE A 81 -20.77 -7.21 0.77
CA PHE A 81 -19.51 -6.65 1.24
C PHE A 81 -18.35 -7.58 0.94
N LEU A 82 -18.49 -8.88 1.24
CA LEU A 82 -17.45 -9.86 0.95
C LEU A 82 -17.21 -9.99 -0.56
N LYS A 83 -18.27 -10.02 -1.37
CA LYS A 83 -18.17 -9.98 -2.84
C LYS A 83 -17.41 -8.73 -3.31
N ALA A 84 -17.73 -7.57 -2.76
CA ALA A 84 -17.09 -6.30 -3.10
C ALA A 84 -15.59 -6.28 -2.72
N LEU A 85 -15.20 -6.92 -1.62
CA LEU A 85 -13.79 -7.08 -1.25
C LEU A 85 -13.06 -8.08 -2.14
N ALA A 86 -13.72 -9.18 -2.52
CA ALA A 86 -13.14 -10.21 -3.36
C ALA A 86 -12.78 -9.70 -4.76
N VAL A 87 -13.68 -8.96 -5.41
CA VAL A 87 -13.40 -8.38 -6.74
C VAL A 87 -12.25 -7.36 -6.74
N ARG A 88 -11.90 -6.82 -5.57
CA ARG A 88 -10.81 -5.85 -5.37
C ARG A 88 -9.50 -6.48 -4.93
N GLU A 89 -9.51 -7.76 -4.52
CA GLU A 89 -8.38 -8.41 -3.87
C GLU A 89 -7.13 -8.40 -4.77
N GLU A 90 -7.27 -8.86 -6.02
CA GLU A 90 -6.15 -8.97 -6.95
C GLU A 90 -5.54 -7.59 -7.26
N ASP A 91 -6.37 -6.60 -7.55
CA ASP A 91 -5.90 -5.27 -7.95
C ASP A 91 -5.27 -4.50 -6.78
N ASN A 92 -5.71 -4.75 -5.54
CA ASN A 92 -5.04 -4.22 -4.34
C ASN A 92 -3.71 -4.92 -4.08
N ARG A 93 -3.64 -6.26 -4.18
CA ARG A 93 -2.39 -7.03 -4.04
C ARG A 93 -1.35 -6.58 -5.06
N ASN A 94 -1.78 -6.27 -6.29
CA ASN A 94 -0.92 -5.83 -7.38
C ASN A 94 -0.68 -4.30 -7.41
N GLY A 95 -1.29 -3.53 -6.51
CA GLY A 95 -1.15 -2.07 -6.44
C GLY A 95 -1.67 -1.32 -7.69
N LYS A 96 -2.64 -1.89 -8.40
CA LYS A 96 -3.39 -1.21 -9.48
C LYS A 96 -4.44 -0.28 -8.90
N VAL A 97 -5.13 -0.76 -7.86
CA VAL A 97 -6.11 -0.01 -7.08
C VAL A 97 -5.60 0.05 -5.64
N SER A 98 -5.85 1.18 -4.98
CA SER A 98 -5.67 1.34 -3.54
C SER A 98 -7.03 1.59 -2.92
N THR A 99 -7.51 0.65 -2.13
CA THR A 99 -8.85 0.68 -1.54
C THR A 99 -8.79 1.05 -0.06
N VAL A 100 -9.64 2.00 0.34
CA VAL A 100 -9.93 2.32 1.75
C VAL A 100 -11.35 1.88 2.07
N ILE A 101 -11.51 1.13 3.16
CA ILE A 101 -12.79 0.58 3.60
C ILE A 101 -13.23 1.33 4.85
N PHE A 102 -14.42 1.93 4.83
CA PHE A 102 -15.09 2.41 6.02
C PHE A 102 -16.03 1.32 6.55
N ILE A 103 -15.94 1.05 7.85
CA ILE A 103 -16.90 0.20 8.57
C ILE A 103 -17.37 0.95 9.81
N ARG A 104 -18.67 0.89 10.09
CA ARG A 104 -19.26 1.23 11.38
C ARG A 104 -20.07 0.04 11.85
N ASP A 105 -19.78 -0.45 13.05
CA ASP A 105 -20.50 -1.57 13.66
C ASP A 105 -20.19 -1.73 15.16
N LYS A 106 -20.71 -2.78 15.81
CA LYS A 106 -20.42 -3.08 17.21
C LYS A 106 -19.29 -4.10 17.34
N ASN A 107 -18.37 -3.82 18.27
CA ASN A 107 -17.32 -4.76 18.64
C ASN A 107 -17.86 -5.90 19.53
N ALA A 108 -16.99 -6.84 19.92
CA ALA A 108 -17.38 -7.98 20.76
C ALA A 108 -17.90 -7.59 22.15
N TYR A 109 -17.59 -6.38 22.63
CA TYR A 109 -18.10 -5.82 23.88
C TYR A 109 -19.43 -5.08 23.71
N GLY A 110 -19.99 -5.04 22.50
CA GLY A 110 -21.23 -4.33 22.18
C GLY A 110 -21.06 -2.83 21.97
N GLN A 111 -19.84 -2.31 22.06
CA GLN A 111 -19.54 -0.89 21.84
C GLN A 111 -19.53 -0.58 20.36
N GLU A 112 -20.07 0.57 20.01
CA GLU A 112 -20.11 1.01 18.63
C GLU A 112 -18.77 1.64 18.23
N VAL A 113 -18.20 1.15 17.13
CA VAL A 113 -16.92 1.58 16.60
C VAL A 113 -17.04 1.88 15.12
N SER A 114 -16.25 2.83 14.64
CA SER A 114 -16.11 3.09 13.21
C SER A 114 -14.68 3.42 12.85
N GLY A 115 -14.32 3.24 11.59
CA GLY A 115 -12.98 3.59 11.14
C GLY A 115 -12.72 3.26 9.68
N TYR A 116 -11.61 3.80 9.20
CA TYR A 116 -11.12 3.57 7.85
C TYR A 116 -9.96 2.58 7.88
N ILE A 117 -10.00 1.59 6.99
CA ILE A 117 -9.03 0.50 6.88
C ILE A 117 -8.36 0.58 5.52
N ASP A 118 -7.03 0.58 5.51
CA ASP A 118 -6.26 0.39 4.28
C ASP A 118 -6.31 -1.09 3.88
N TYR A 119 -7.07 -1.42 2.83
CA TYR A 119 -7.30 -2.80 2.44
C TYR A 119 -6.02 -3.49 1.97
N ALA A 120 -5.18 -2.78 1.20
CA ALA A 120 -3.94 -3.34 0.67
C ALA A 120 -2.93 -3.62 1.79
N ASP A 121 -2.87 -2.78 2.82
CA ASP A 121 -2.06 -3.04 4.01
C ASP A 121 -2.60 -4.23 4.82
N ARG A 122 -3.93 -4.29 4.99
CA ARG A 122 -4.60 -5.39 5.70
C ARG A 122 -4.36 -6.74 5.01
N LEU A 123 -4.46 -6.79 3.68
CA LEU A 123 -4.21 -7.99 2.88
C LEU A 123 -2.78 -8.52 3.01
N LYS A 124 -1.81 -7.67 3.32
CA LYS A 124 -0.40 -8.06 3.51
C LYS A 124 -0.11 -8.53 4.92
N THR A 125 -0.81 -7.98 5.91
CA THR A 125 -0.49 -8.16 7.33
C THR A 125 -1.39 -9.16 8.05
N GLU A 126 -2.52 -9.56 7.44
CA GLU A 126 -3.42 -10.55 8.01
C GLU A 126 -3.89 -11.58 6.98
N ASP A 127 -4.18 -12.78 7.48
CA ASP A 127 -4.82 -13.82 6.70
C ASP A 127 -6.30 -13.49 6.45
N PHE A 128 -6.64 -13.20 5.18
CA PHE A 128 -8.01 -12.89 4.80
C PHE A 128 -8.93 -14.12 4.67
N GLU A 129 -8.39 -15.33 4.84
CA GLU A 129 -9.13 -16.59 4.77
C GLU A 129 -10.26 -16.61 5.80
N VAL A 130 -10.00 -16.13 7.01
CA VAL A 130 -10.96 -16.10 8.11
C VAL A 130 -12.11 -15.12 7.87
N TYR A 131 -11.88 -14.05 7.11
CA TYR A 131 -12.92 -13.08 6.76
C TYR A 131 -13.78 -13.60 5.60
N PHE A 132 -13.14 -14.07 4.52
CA PHE A 132 -13.87 -14.58 3.37
C PHE A 132 -14.58 -15.92 3.65
N SER A 133 -14.17 -16.68 4.66
CA SER A 133 -14.92 -17.86 5.13
C SER A 133 -16.04 -17.51 6.14
N GLY A 134 -16.19 -16.25 6.52
CA GLY A 134 -17.18 -15.82 7.52
C GLY A 134 -16.86 -16.23 8.96
N LYS A 135 -15.69 -16.82 9.24
CA LYS A 135 -15.26 -17.20 10.59
C LYS A 135 -14.97 -16.00 11.48
N LYS A 136 -14.63 -14.86 10.89
CA LYS A 136 -14.32 -13.61 11.58
C LYS A 136 -14.94 -12.44 10.84
N ARG A 137 -15.40 -11.43 11.59
CA ARG A 137 -15.86 -10.15 11.05
C ARG A 137 -14.69 -9.17 10.97
N LEU A 138 -14.54 -8.48 9.84
CA LEU A 138 -13.57 -7.40 9.68
C LEU A 138 -14.09 -6.17 10.44
N LEU A 139 -13.37 -5.71 11.46
CA LEU A 139 -13.71 -4.49 12.21
C LEU A 139 -12.51 -3.54 12.24
N PRO A 140 -12.74 -2.22 12.31
CA PRO A 140 -11.67 -1.24 12.49
C PRO A 140 -10.93 -1.46 13.81
N ARG A 141 -9.62 -1.21 13.79
CA ARG A 141 -8.73 -1.30 14.96
C ARG A 141 -7.98 0.01 15.16
N PRO A 142 -7.47 0.25 16.39
CA PRO A 142 -6.63 1.40 16.69
C PRO A 142 -5.38 1.57 15.80
N SER A 143 -4.94 0.53 15.10
CA SER A 143 -3.79 0.56 14.19
C SER A 143 -4.15 0.92 12.74
N ASP A 144 -5.44 0.94 12.40
CA ASP A 144 -5.89 1.22 11.03
C ASP A 144 -5.87 2.74 10.76
N LEU A 145 -6.26 3.17 9.54
CA LEU A 145 -6.15 4.57 9.12
C LEU A 145 -6.93 5.52 10.03
N SER A 146 -8.08 5.07 10.49
CA SER A 146 -8.72 5.65 11.66
C SER A 146 -9.44 4.62 12.49
N PHE A 147 -9.64 4.97 13.75
CA PHE A 147 -10.50 4.27 14.68
C PHE A 147 -11.23 5.28 15.55
N TYR A 148 -12.51 5.08 15.73
CA TYR A 148 -13.35 5.88 16.59
C TYR A 148 -14.27 4.99 17.39
N ASN A 149 -14.26 5.16 18.71
CA ASN A 149 -15.18 4.50 19.62
C ASN A 149 -16.28 5.51 19.99
N TRP A 150 -17.53 5.22 19.63
CA TRP A 150 -18.66 6.12 19.84
C TRP A 150 -19.07 6.22 21.31
N ASP A 151 -18.86 5.16 22.09
CA ASP A 151 -19.16 5.14 23.52
C ASP A 151 -18.16 5.99 24.31
N SER A 152 -16.86 5.82 24.06
CA SER A 152 -15.80 6.54 24.78
C SER A 152 -15.37 7.85 24.14
N GLN A 153 -15.84 8.14 22.92
CA GLN A 153 -15.48 9.31 22.13
C GLN A 153 -13.97 9.40 21.79
N ILE A 154 -13.26 8.27 21.86
CA ILE A 154 -11.82 8.21 21.55
C ILE A 154 -11.64 8.05 20.04
N ALA A 155 -10.90 8.98 19.44
CA ALA A 155 -10.48 8.96 18.04
C ALA A 155 -8.96 8.72 17.93
N ILE A 156 -8.56 7.87 16.99
CA ILE A 156 -7.16 7.59 16.65
C ILE A 156 -7.02 7.62 15.13
N CYS A 157 -5.98 8.28 14.63
CA CYS A 157 -5.66 8.38 13.21
C CYS A 157 -4.22 7.93 12.99
N ASN A 158 -3.98 7.03 12.04
CA ASN A 158 -2.63 6.52 11.75
C ASN A 158 -2.36 6.50 10.25
N SER A 159 -1.15 6.89 9.85
CA SER A 159 -0.71 6.66 8.48
C SER A 159 -0.31 5.21 8.26
N SER A 160 -0.76 4.59 7.18
CA SER A 160 -0.34 3.25 6.75
C SER A 160 0.88 3.33 5.81
N PRO A 161 1.46 2.22 5.36
CA PRO A 161 2.46 2.24 4.28
C PRO A 161 1.97 2.89 2.98
N ASN A 162 0.67 2.84 2.67
CA ASN A 162 0.12 3.35 1.42
C ASN A 162 -0.47 4.77 1.52
N TYR A 163 -0.97 5.16 2.70
CA TYR A 163 -1.62 6.46 2.90
C TYR A 163 -0.97 7.30 4.00
N GLN A 164 -0.93 8.60 3.77
CA GLN A 164 -0.75 9.60 4.82
C GLN A 164 -2.13 10.14 5.21
N VAL A 165 -2.43 10.15 6.51
CA VAL A 165 -3.67 10.73 7.05
C VAL A 165 -3.45 12.23 7.30
N ILE A 166 -4.45 13.03 6.92
CA ILE A 166 -4.52 14.47 7.19
C ILE A 166 -5.82 14.71 7.95
N ASP A 167 -5.70 15.02 9.23
CA ASP A 167 -6.78 15.10 10.22
C ASP A 167 -7.07 16.52 10.73
N ASP A 168 -6.32 17.52 10.27
CA ASP A 168 -6.48 18.94 10.59
C ASP A 168 -7.31 19.71 9.54
N ASN A 169 -7.89 19.01 8.57
CA ASN A 169 -8.70 19.61 7.52
C ASN A 169 -10.14 19.90 8.02
N PRO A 170 -10.66 21.14 7.87
CA PRO A 170 -11.98 21.53 8.37
C PRO A 170 -13.14 20.78 7.71
N ASP A 171 -12.96 20.32 6.45
CA ASP A 171 -13.97 19.57 5.71
C ASP A 171 -13.97 18.07 6.03
N GLY A 172 -13.17 17.65 7.02
CA GLY A 172 -13.06 16.27 7.49
C GLY A 172 -11.78 15.57 7.04
N LEU A 173 -11.71 14.28 7.38
CA LEU A 173 -10.51 13.47 7.19
C LEU A 173 -10.14 13.33 5.70
N LEU A 174 -8.85 13.44 5.39
CA LEU A 174 -8.32 13.21 4.05
C LEU A 174 -7.24 12.14 4.07
N PHE A 175 -7.20 11.33 3.02
CA PHE A 175 -6.17 10.31 2.83
C PHE A 175 -5.34 10.62 1.60
N LYS A 176 -4.07 10.96 1.80
CA LYS A 176 -3.13 11.20 0.71
C LYS A 176 -2.45 9.89 0.32
N TYR A 177 -2.73 9.39 -0.89
CA TYR A 177 -2.08 8.20 -1.41
C TYR A 177 -0.60 8.50 -1.66
N LYS A 178 0.30 7.75 -1.03
CA LYS A 178 1.74 8.08 -0.99
C LYS A 178 2.43 7.97 -2.35
N LYS A 179 1.97 7.05 -3.21
CA LYS A 179 2.61 6.73 -4.49
C LYS A 179 2.52 7.85 -5.51
N ASP A 180 1.37 8.51 -5.63
CA ASP A 180 1.14 9.61 -6.58
C ASP A 180 0.71 10.93 -5.93
N ARG A 181 0.63 10.96 -4.59
CA ARG A 181 0.31 12.12 -3.77
C ARG A 181 -1.11 12.66 -3.97
N LYS A 182 -2.00 11.91 -4.63
CA LYS A 182 -3.40 12.30 -4.80
C LYS A 182 -4.17 12.17 -3.49
N ILE A 183 -5.14 13.07 -3.32
CA ILE A 183 -5.99 13.11 -2.14
C ILE A 183 -7.27 12.32 -2.42
N LEU A 184 -7.59 11.44 -1.49
CA LEU A 184 -8.86 10.75 -1.37
C LEU A 184 -9.64 11.42 -0.22
N SER A 185 -10.73 12.09 -0.56
CA SER A 185 -11.65 12.69 0.41
C SER A 185 -12.71 11.67 0.83
N VAL A 186 -13.00 11.62 2.12
CA VAL A 186 -14.06 10.76 2.68
C VAL A 186 -15.28 11.53 3.18
N ASP A 187 -15.35 12.84 2.90
CA ASP A 187 -16.56 13.63 3.16
C ASP A 187 -17.76 12.98 2.43
N PRO A 188 -18.83 12.57 3.14
CA PRO A 188 -20.00 11.95 2.53
C PRO A 188 -20.74 12.86 1.54
N LYS A 189 -20.58 14.19 1.62
CA LYS A 189 -21.27 15.15 0.74
C LYS A 189 -20.42 15.54 -0.48
N GLY A 190 -19.10 15.46 -0.37
CA GLY A 190 -18.16 15.81 -1.41
C GLY A 190 -17.85 14.68 -2.40
N HIS A 191 -17.12 15.06 -3.46
CA HIS A 191 -16.52 14.13 -4.43
C HIS A 191 -15.25 13.49 -3.81
N PRO A 192 -15.02 12.17 -3.98
CA PRO A 192 -13.91 11.48 -3.32
C PRO A 192 -12.52 11.83 -3.87
N GLY A 193 -12.43 12.47 -5.03
CA GLY A 193 -11.18 12.96 -5.62
C GLY A 193 -10.87 12.38 -7.00
N ASP A 194 -9.74 12.76 -7.58
CA ASP A 194 -9.33 12.34 -8.92
C ASP A 194 -9.04 10.83 -9.00
N ASN A 195 -9.61 10.15 -10.01
CA ASN A 195 -9.52 8.68 -10.16
C ASN A 195 -9.95 7.92 -8.91
N SER A 196 -10.82 8.55 -8.12
CA SER A 196 -11.36 7.99 -6.90
C SER A 196 -12.86 7.78 -7.03
N THR A 197 -13.36 6.69 -6.47
CA THR A 197 -14.80 6.40 -6.42
C THR A 197 -15.22 6.06 -5.00
N ARG A 198 -16.46 6.38 -4.64
CA ARG A 198 -17.08 6.01 -3.36
C ARG A 198 -18.29 5.13 -3.62
N THR A 199 -18.33 3.96 -3.01
CA THR A 199 -19.41 2.98 -3.15
C THR A 199 -19.95 2.63 -1.77
N SER A 200 -21.19 3.02 -1.48
CA SER A 200 -21.92 2.50 -0.31
C SER A 200 -22.33 1.06 -0.58
N VAL A 201 -21.99 0.14 0.31
CA VAL A 201 -22.29 -1.28 0.14
C VAL A 201 -23.43 -1.66 1.07
N GLN A 202 -24.53 -2.13 0.51
CA GLN A 202 -25.61 -2.73 1.28
C GLN A 202 -25.19 -4.12 1.73
N THR A 203 -25.16 -4.34 3.04
CA THR A 203 -24.68 -5.57 3.67
C THR A 203 -25.46 -5.83 4.95
N ASP A 204 -25.68 -7.10 5.26
CA ASP A 204 -26.29 -7.50 6.54
C ASP A 204 -25.22 -7.75 7.61
N LEU A 205 -23.93 -7.70 7.21
CA LEU A 205 -22.82 -7.92 8.12
C LEU A 205 -22.53 -6.70 8.99
N TYR A 206 -22.84 -5.47 8.59
CA TYR A 206 -22.43 -4.25 9.28
C TYR A 206 -23.53 -3.19 9.28
N ILE A 207 -23.60 -2.36 10.33
CA ILE A 207 -24.48 -1.17 10.34
C ILE A 207 -24.20 -0.27 9.12
N GLN A 208 -22.92 -0.07 8.79
CA GLN A 208 -22.53 0.71 7.61
C GLN A 208 -21.21 0.22 7.02
N ALA A 209 -21.16 0.08 5.70
CA ALA A 209 -19.95 -0.18 4.94
C ALA A 209 -19.85 0.73 3.71
N VAL A 210 -18.71 1.40 3.54
CA VAL A 210 -18.44 2.23 2.35
C VAL A 210 -17.04 1.91 1.85
N ILE A 211 -16.90 1.72 0.55
CA ILE A 211 -15.62 1.41 -0.09
C ILE A 211 -15.20 2.59 -0.95
N PHE A 212 -13.96 3.03 -0.76
CA PHE A 212 -13.32 4.05 -1.55
C PHE A 212 -12.20 3.42 -2.36
N ASP A 213 -12.24 3.54 -3.67
CA ASP A 213 -11.19 3.04 -4.55
C ASP A 213 -10.44 4.21 -5.14
N HIS A 214 -9.11 4.12 -5.19
CA HIS A 214 -8.25 5.04 -5.92
C HIS A 214 -7.43 4.27 -6.96
N ILE A 215 -7.57 4.62 -8.24
CA ILE A 215 -6.85 3.96 -9.32
C ILE A 215 -5.48 4.62 -9.49
N SER A 216 -4.43 3.85 -9.21
CA SER A 216 -3.04 4.34 -9.37
C SER A 216 -2.73 4.47 -10.85
N ARG A 217 -2.53 5.70 -11.33
CA ARG A 217 -2.01 5.90 -12.69
C ARG A 217 -0.56 5.40 -12.72
N ARG A 218 -0.26 4.46 -13.63
CA ARG A 218 1.14 4.19 -13.98
C ARG A 218 1.72 5.50 -14.54
N LYS A 219 2.90 5.92 -14.06
CA LYS A 219 3.70 6.87 -14.83
C LYS A 219 4.03 6.17 -16.14
N THR A 220 3.43 6.65 -17.23
CA THR A 220 3.92 6.42 -18.59
C THR A 220 5.32 6.99 -18.74
#